data_AF-A0A2P5EBJ3-F1
#
_entry.id   AF-A0A2P5EBJ3-F1
#
_cell.length_a   1.000
_cell.length_b   1.000
_cell.length_c   1.000
_cell.angle_alpha   90.00
_cell.angle_beta   90.00
_cell.angle_gamma   90.00
#
_symmetry.space_group_name_H-M   'P 1'
#
loop_
_entity.id
_entity.type
_entity.pdbx_description
1 polymer ?
#
loop_
_entity_poly.entity_id
_entity_poly.type
_entity_poly.pdbx_seq_one_letter_code
_entity_poly.pdbx_strand_id
1 'polypeptide(L)'
;MSFQRQLDLGALLGASVQKVIEMQASVHRCSATVDFMLEKRRPYPAMVTDGSMYEHVKRVGEVLLGEPNSVHLLSMSMAAEDFSFYSHKMPAAIFMVGARNKSLGSDIKALHSPYFVLDEEVLPIGAALHAAVAISFLENHSVQIQ
;
A
#
# COMPACT_ATOMS: atom_id res chain seq x y z
N MET A 1 12.89 4.07 1.61
CA MET A 1 13.00 4.04 3.09
C MET A 1 13.19 2.57 3.48
N SER A 2 14.20 2.20 4.27
CA SER A 2 14.52 0.78 4.50
C SER A 2 13.51 0.10 5.43
N PHE A 3 13.17 -1.16 5.14
CA PHE A 3 12.29 -2.06 5.91
C PHE A 3 12.48 -1.95 7.43
N GLN A 4 13.73 -1.93 7.89
CA GLN A 4 14.07 -1.82 9.31
C GLN A 4 13.46 -0.57 9.97
N ARG A 5 13.52 0.60 9.30
CA ARG A 5 13.03 1.86 9.89
C ARG A 5 11.52 1.90 10.12
N GLN A 6 10.73 1.13 9.38
CA GLN A 6 9.27 1.10 9.56
C GLN A 6 8.84 0.18 10.71
N LEU A 7 9.49 -0.98 10.83
CA LEU A 7 9.33 -1.83 12.02
C LEU A 7 9.73 -1.06 13.29
N ASP A 8 10.81 -0.29 13.20
CA ASP A 8 11.27 0.56 14.29
C ASP A 8 10.21 1.63 14.64
N LEU A 9 9.52 2.25 13.67
CA LEU A 9 8.50 3.28 13.97
C LEU A 9 7.26 2.73 14.69
N GLY A 10 6.74 1.58 14.24
CA GLY A 10 5.59 0.94 14.91
C GLY A 10 5.93 0.55 16.35
N ALA A 11 7.14 0.02 16.57
CA ALA A 11 7.64 -0.30 17.90
C ALA A 11 7.83 0.96 18.77
N LEU A 12 8.37 2.05 18.22
CA LEU A 12 8.54 3.33 18.92
C LEU A 12 7.19 3.93 19.32
N LEU A 13 6.18 3.87 18.45
CA LEU A 13 4.84 4.33 18.77
C LEU A 13 4.22 3.49 19.89
N GLY A 14 4.30 2.16 19.79
CA GLY A 14 3.82 1.24 20.83
C GLY A 14 4.49 1.53 22.19
N ALA A 15 5.80 1.66 22.21
CA ALA A 15 6.56 1.99 23.43
C ALA A 15 6.17 3.36 24.00
N SER A 16 5.93 4.36 23.15
CA SER A 16 5.48 5.69 23.58
C SER A 16 4.08 5.66 24.18
N VAL A 17 3.15 4.93 23.55
CA VAL A 17 1.78 4.74 24.05
C VAL A 17 1.80 4.04 25.42
N GLN A 18 2.56 2.94 25.55
CA GLN A 18 2.71 2.23 26.80
C GLN A 18 3.26 3.14 27.91
N LYS A 19 4.34 3.88 27.61
CA LYS A 19 4.95 4.82 28.55
C LYS A 19 3.97 5.87 29.04
N VAL A 20 3.18 6.47 28.14
CA VAL A 20 2.17 7.47 28.50
C VAL A 20 1.11 6.87 29.44
N ILE A 21 0.62 5.67 29.12
CA ILE A 21 -0.39 4.98 29.95
C ILE A 21 0.13 4.71 31.36
N GLU A 22 1.33 4.13 31.47
CA GLU A 22 1.94 3.78 32.75
C GLU A 22 2.23 5.01 33.61
N MET A 23 2.75 6.10 33.00
CA MET A 23 2.99 7.36 33.71
C MET A 23 1.69 7.98 34.22
N GLN A 24 0.62 7.99 33.42
CA GLN A 24 -0.68 8.53 33.83
C GLN A 24 -1.32 7.72 34.96
N ALA A 25 -1.18 6.40 34.94
CA ALA A 25 -1.62 5.55 36.05
C ALA A 25 -0.84 5.85 37.34
N SER A 26 0.48 5.99 37.23
CA SER A 26 1.36 6.23 38.38
C SER A 26 1.03 7.53 39.12
N VAL A 27 0.76 8.64 38.41
CA VAL A 27 0.44 9.92 39.07
C VAL A 27 -0.90 9.90 39.81
N HIS A 28 -1.77 8.95 39.47
CA HIS A 28 -3.06 8.71 40.15
C HIS A 28 -2.98 7.59 41.20
N ARG A 29 -1.79 7.07 41.52
CA ARG A 29 -1.60 5.92 42.42
C ARG A 29 -2.32 4.65 41.94
N CYS A 30 -2.46 4.51 40.63
CA CYS A 30 -3.01 3.33 39.98
C CYS A 30 -1.89 2.51 39.33
N SER A 31 -2.21 1.26 38.98
CA SER A 31 -1.42 0.44 38.05
C SER A 31 -2.18 0.30 36.74
N ALA A 32 -1.45 0.10 35.64
CA ALA A 32 -2.01 -0.20 34.33
C ALA A 32 -1.29 -1.39 33.73
N THR A 33 -2.01 -2.19 32.95
CA THR A 33 -1.45 -3.27 32.13
C THR A 33 -1.81 -2.97 30.68
N VAL A 34 -0.80 -2.98 29.81
CA VAL A 34 -0.97 -2.70 28.39
C VAL A 34 -0.70 -3.98 27.62
N ASP A 35 -1.71 -4.48 26.91
CA ASP A 35 -1.60 -5.62 26.00
C ASP A 35 -1.94 -5.16 24.58
N PHE A 36 -0.93 -5.12 23.70
CA PHE A 36 -1.11 -4.80 22.29
C PHE A 36 -1.62 -5.98 21.46
N MET A 37 -1.87 -7.14 22.09
CA MET A 37 -2.37 -8.37 21.47
C MET A 37 -1.50 -8.91 20.32
N LEU A 38 -0.19 -8.61 20.31
CA LEU A 38 0.70 -8.95 19.18
C LEU A 38 0.74 -10.45 18.86
N GLU A 39 0.55 -11.30 19.88
CA GLU A 39 0.48 -12.77 19.74
C GLU A 39 -0.80 -13.25 19.03
N LYS A 40 -1.92 -12.53 19.21
CA LYS A 40 -3.24 -12.92 18.67
C LYS A 40 -3.63 -12.13 17.43
N ARG A 41 -3.12 -10.91 17.30
CA ARG A 41 -3.47 -9.92 16.27
C ARG A 41 -2.20 -9.28 15.78
N ARG A 42 -1.66 -9.85 14.71
CA ARG A 42 -0.51 -9.27 14.03
C ARG A 42 -0.92 -7.96 13.36
N PRO A 43 -0.28 -6.82 13.68
CA PRO A 43 -0.53 -5.57 12.97
C PRO A 43 -0.07 -5.70 11.52
N TYR A 44 -0.79 -5.04 10.62
CA TYR A 44 -0.37 -4.97 9.22
C TYR A 44 0.83 -4.03 9.16
N PRO A 45 1.98 -4.48 8.62
CA PRO A 45 3.09 -3.59 8.43
C PRO A 45 2.72 -2.47 7.43
N ALA A 46 3.50 -1.40 7.42
CA ALA A 46 3.33 -0.40 6.38
C ALA A 46 3.61 -1.03 5.01
N MET A 47 2.65 -0.89 4.10
CA MET A 47 2.82 -1.31 2.71
C MET A 47 3.83 -0.38 2.03
N VAL A 48 4.90 -0.95 1.47
CA VAL A 48 5.94 -0.20 0.76
C VAL A 48 6.13 -0.75 -0.63
N THR A 49 5.89 0.07 -1.62
CA THR A 49 6.30 -0.23 -2.99
C THR A 49 7.82 -0.12 -3.13
N ASP A 50 8.45 -1.15 -3.70
CA ASP A 50 9.86 -1.14 -4.06
C ASP A 50 10.13 -0.09 -5.16
N GLY A 51 11.26 0.61 -5.06
CA GLY A 51 11.60 1.70 -5.99
C GLY A 51 11.83 1.22 -7.41
N SER A 52 12.47 0.06 -7.61
CA SER A 52 12.68 -0.50 -8.95
C SER A 52 11.37 -0.99 -9.56
N MET A 53 10.49 -1.58 -8.74
CA MET A 53 9.18 -2.03 -9.20
C MET A 53 8.26 -0.84 -9.52
N TYR A 54 8.34 0.24 -8.75
CA TYR A 54 7.65 1.50 -9.08
C TYR A 54 8.06 2.03 -10.46
N GLU A 55 9.37 2.17 -10.72
CA GLU A 55 9.86 2.68 -12.00
C GLU A 55 9.48 1.77 -13.18
N HIS A 56 9.45 0.46 -12.96
CA HIS A 56 8.98 -0.51 -13.96
C HIS A 56 7.49 -0.31 -14.28
N VAL A 57 6.64 -0.32 -13.26
CA VAL A 57 5.19 -0.13 -13.43
C VAL A 57 4.87 1.23 -14.04
N LYS A 58 5.55 2.30 -13.60
CA LYS A 58 5.38 3.65 -14.14
C LYS A 58 5.63 3.70 -15.64
N ARG A 59 6.79 3.19 -16.06
CA ARG A 59 7.20 3.18 -17.48
C ARG A 59 6.21 2.39 -18.34
N VAL A 60 5.83 1.18 -17.90
CA VAL A 60 4.88 0.33 -18.63
C VAL A 60 3.51 1.01 -18.70
N GLY A 61 3.02 1.59 -17.61
CA GLY A 61 1.74 2.28 -17.57
C GLY A 61 1.69 3.52 -18.47
N GLU A 62 2.76 4.32 -18.49
CA GLU A 62 2.83 5.50 -19.38
C GLU A 62 2.83 5.11 -20.86
N VAL A 63 3.52 4.02 -21.21
CA VAL A 63 3.48 3.48 -22.58
C VAL A 63 2.09 2.95 -22.93
N LEU A 64 1.46 2.18 -22.02
CA LEU A 64 0.15 1.59 -22.25
C LEU A 64 -0.95 2.66 -22.42
N LEU A 65 -0.90 3.72 -21.63
CA LEU A 65 -1.87 4.81 -21.67
C LEU A 65 -1.59 5.84 -22.77
N GLY A 66 -0.41 5.79 -23.40
CA GLY A 66 -0.05 6.64 -24.54
C GLY A 66 0.22 8.10 -24.19
N GLU A 67 0.18 8.48 -22.92
CA GLU A 67 0.30 9.86 -22.45
C GLU A 67 1.40 9.99 -21.41
N PRO A 68 2.38 10.90 -21.61
CA PRO A 68 3.38 11.20 -20.59
C PRO A 68 2.74 11.69 -19.29
N ASN A 69 3.25 11.23 -18.14
CA ASN A 69 2.72 11.56 -16.81
C ASN A 69 1.30 11.05 -16.53
N SER A 70 0.78 10.08 -17.28
CA SER A 70 -0.49 9.41 -17.00
C SER A 70 -0.45 8.51 -15.75
N VAL A 71 0.74 8.13 -15.29
CA VAL A 71 0.95 7.41 -14.03
C VAL A 71 1.50 8.37 -12.97
N HIS A 72 0.75 8.52 -11.89
CA HIS A 72 1.09 9.45 -10.80
C HIS A 72 1.58 8.72 -9.56
N LEU A 73 2.48 9.35 -8.81
CA LEU A 73 2.79 8.92 -7.45
C LEU A 73 1.57 9.19 -6.57
N LEU A 74 1.02 8.12 -5.98
CA LEU A 74 -0.09 8.24 -5.04
C LEU A 74 0.41 8.85 -3.73
N SER A 75 -0.37 9.78 -3.17
CA SER A 75 -0.14 10.28 -1.81
C SER A 75 -0.19 9.13 -0.81
N MET A 76 0.64 9.21 0.24
CA MET A 76 0.61 8.22 1.32
C MET A 76 -0.79 8.17 1.94
N SER A 77 -1.26 6.94 2.18
CA SER A 77 -2.57 6.66 2.79
C SER A 77 -2.38 6.04 4.16
N MET A 78 -3.32 6.33 5.07
CA MET A 78 -3.43 5.67 6.39
C MET A 78 -4.30 4.40 6.34
N ALA A 79 -4.74 3.98 5.15
CA ALA A 79 -5.46 2.72 4.98
C ALA A 79 -4.56 1.52 5.29
N ALA A 80 -5.15 0.47 5.86
CA ALA A 80 -4.47 -0.80 6.07
C ALA A 80 -4.66 -1.71 4.85
N GLU A 81 -3.59 -2.37 4.43
CA GLU A 81 -3.55 -3.24 3.25
C GLU A 81 -2.70 -4.47 3.56
N ASP A 82 -3.23 -5.68 3.36
CA ASP A 82 -2.52 -6.93 3.67
C ASP A 82 -1.45 -7.28 2.62
N PHE A 83 -1.49 -6.63 1.45
CA PHE A 83 -0.39 -6.69 0.49
C PHE A 83 0.96 -6.24 1.10
N SER A 84 0.91 -5.49 2.20
CA SER A 84 2.06 -5.17 3.05
C SER A 84 2.88 -6.41 3.43
N PHE A 85 2.26 -7.58 3.64
CA PHE A 85 3.00 -8.79 3.96
C PHE A 85 3.87 -9.30 2.79
N TYR A 86 3.42 -9.15 1.54
CA TYR A 86 4.20 -9.53 0.36
C TYR A 86 5.34 -8.55 0.09
N SER A 87 5.05 -7.25 0.13
CA SER A 87 6.08 -6.20 -0.04
C SER A 87 7.22 -6.26 0.98
N HIS A 88 6.96 -6.88 2.13
CA HIS A 88 7.97 -7.12 3.18
C HIS A 88 8.85 -8.35 2.92
N LYS A 89 8.53 -9.17 1.91
CA LYS A 89 9.22 -10.43 1.59
C LYS A 89 9.91 -10.42 0.24
N MET A 90 9.46 -9.59 -0.69
CA MET A 90 10.02 -9.49 -2.04
C MET A 90 9.87 -8.07 -2.58
N PRO A 91 10.69 -7.65 -3.56
CA PRO A 91 10.42 -6.45 -4.33
C PRO A 91 9.00 -6.53 -4.90
N ALA A 92 8.13 -5.61 -4.48
CA ALA A 92 6.73 -5.62 -4.86
C ALA A 92 6.26 -4.20 -5.15
N ALA A 93 5.28 -4.05 -6.03
CA ALA A 93 4.57 -2.81 -6.25
C ALA A 93 3.07 -3.07 -6.18
N ILE A 94 2.37 -2.20 -5.46
CA ILE A 94 0.93 -2.04 -5.60
C ILE A 94 0.66 -0.73 -6.31
N PHE A 95 -0.34 -0.73 -7.19
CA PHE A 95 -0.78 0.45 -7.92
C PHE A 95 -2.30 0.51 -7.94
N MET A 96 -2.82 1.73 -7.98
CA MET A 96 -4.26 1.99 -8.02
C MET A 96 -4.66 2.40 -9.43
N VAL A 97 -5.72 1.79 -9.96
CA VAL A 97 -6.33 2.20 -11.23
C VAL A 97 -7.43 3.23 -10.92
N GLY A 98 -7.31 4.43 -11.47
CA GLY A 98 -8.24 5.52 -11.17
C GLY A 98 -9.63 5.29 -11.75
N ALA A 99 -10.59 4.95 -10.89
CA ALA A 99 -12.00 4.70 -11.27
C ALA A 99 -12.93 5.92 -11.09
N ARG A 100 -12.37 7.13 -10.96
CA ARG A 100 -13.17 8.33 -10.70
C ARG A 100 -13.88 8.80 -11.97
N ASN A 101 -15.19 8.68 -11.96
CA ASN A 101 -16.13 9.14 -12.98
C ASN A 101 -17.23 10.03 -12.36
N LYS A 102 -17.27 11.31 -12.74
CA LYS A 102 -18.25 12.30 -12.25
C LYS A 102 -19.67 12.02 -12.75
N SER A 103 -19.81 11.46 -13.96
CA SER A 103 -21.13 11.14 -14.54
C SER A 103 -21.82 10.02 -13.78
N LEU A 104 -21.07 9.11 -13.16
CA LEU A 104 -21.57 8.05 -12.26
C LEU A 104 -21.70 8.52 -10.80
N GLY A 105 -21.28 9.76 -10.50
CA GLY A 105 -21.21 10.30 -9.14
C GLY A 105 -20.24 9.54 -8.23
N SER A 106 -19.22 8.88 -8.79
CA SER A 106 -18.24 8.12 -8.01
C SER A 106 -17.23 9.02 -7.27
N ASP A 107 -17.14 10.29 -7.65
CA ASP A 107 -16.22 11.29 -7.07
C ASP A 107 -16.54 11.65 -5.61
N ILE A 108 -17.77 11.40 -5.15
CA ILE A 108 -18.20 11.64 -3.77
C ILE A 108 -18.45 10.35 -2.97
N LYS A 109 -18.29 9.17 -3.60
CA LYS A 109 -18.64 7.87 -3.01
C LYS A 109 -17.38 7.04 -2.77
N ALA A 110 -16.76 7.24 -1.62
CA ALA A 110 -15.50 6.60 -1.25
C ALA A 110 -15.60 5.07 -1.12
N LEU A 111 -14.44 4.40 -1.16
CA LEU A 111 -14.31 3.01 -0.76
C LEU A 111 -14.91 2.78 0.63
N HIS A 112 -15.56 1.63 0.85
CA HIS A 112 -16.36 1.29 2.04
C HIS A 112 -17.70 2.02 2.21
N SER A 113 -18.08 2.94 1.31
CA SER A 113 -19.44 3.48 1.27
C SER A 113 -20.42 2.43 0.73
N PRO A 114 -21.63 2.27 1.31
CA PRO A 114 -22.68 1.43 0.71
C PRO A 114 -23.15 1.95 -0.66
N TYR A 115 -22.78 3.18 -1.01
CA TYR A 115 -23.09 3.79 -2.29
C TYR A 115 -21.92 3.73 -3.27
N PHE A 116 -20.81 3.06 -2.95
CA PHE A 116 -19.66 2.94 -3.86
C PHE A 116 -20.12 2.47 -5.25
N VAL A 117 -19.64 3.15 -6.29
CA VAL A 117 -19.87 2.79 -7.69
C VAL A 117 -18.52 2.71 -8.38
N LEU A 118 -18.25 1.58 -9.03
CA LEU A 118 -17.09 1.36 -9.87
C LEU A 118 -17.41 1.81 -11.30
N ASP A 119 -16.53 2.59 -11.90
CA ASP A 119 -16.54 2.78 -13.35
C ASP A 119 -15.93 1.54 -14.02
N GLU A 120 -16.76 0.71 -14.65
CA GLU A 120 -16.32 -0.56 -15.25
C GLU A 120 -15.43 -0.37 -16.49
N GLU A 121 -15.40 0.83 -17.08
CA GLU A 121 -14.50 1.17 -18.18
C GLU A 121 -13.02 1.10 -17.79
N VAL A 122 -12.72 1.07 -16.48
CA VAL A 122 -11.34 0.89 -15.99
C VAL A 122 -10.90 -0.56 -15.92
N LEU A 123 -11.82 -1.53 -16.03
CA LEU A 123 -11.49 -2.95 -15.94
C LEU A 123 -10.54 -3.40 -17.07
N PRO A 124 -10.77 -3.04 -18.35
CA PRO A 124 -9.83 -3.37 -19.42
C PRO A 124 -8.46 -2.73 -19.22
N ILE A 125 -8.42 -1.50 -18.69
CA ILE A 125 -7.17 -0.78 -18.39
C ILE A 125 -6.38 -1.53 -17.30
N GLY A 126 -7.05 -1.90 -16.21
CA GLY A 126 -6.44 -2.66 -15.13
C GLY A 126 -5.91 -4.02 -15.57
N ALA A 127 -6.67 -4.74 -16.40
CA ALA A 127 -6.26 -6.03 -16.95
C ALA A 127 -5.04 -5.89 -17.87
N ALA A 128 -5.08 -4.92 -18.80
CA ALA A 128 -3.98 -4.66 -19.73
C ALA A 128 -2.71 -4.23 -18.99
N LEU A 129 -2.82 -3.40 -17.95
CA LEU A 129 -1.68 -2.96 -17.15
C LEU A 129 -1.02 -4.13 -16.41
N HIS A 130 -1.80 -5.02 -15.78
CA HIS A 130 -1.24 -6.21 -15.13
C HIS A 130 -0.51 -7.11 -16.12
N ALA A 131 -1.12 -7.38 -17.28
CA ALA A 131 -0.53 -8.21 -18.32
C ALA A 131 0.78 -7.59 -18.86
N ALA A 132 0.75 -6.30 -19.20
CA ALA A 132 1.91 -5.58 -19.73
C ALA A 132 3.07 -5.52 -18.72
N VAL A 133 2.76 -5.27 -17.44
CA VAL A 133 3.79 -5.24 -16.37
C VAL A 133 4.46 -6.60 -16.24
N ALA A 134 3.68 -7.69 -16.23
CA ALA A 134 4.20 -9.05 -16.13
C ALA A 134 5.06 -9.44 -17.34
N ILE A 135 4.57 -9.20 -18.55
CA ILE A 135 5.31 -9.49 -19.80
C ILE A 135 6.63 -8.72 -19.82
N SER A 136 6.57 -7.39 -19.63
CA SER A 136 7.76 -6.56 -19.67
C SER A 136 8.77 -6.91 -18.57
N PHE A 137 8.28 -7.32 -17.39
CA PHE A 137 9.17 -7.77 -16.32
C PHE A 137 9.92 -9.04 -16.71
N LEU A 138 9.22 -10.04 -17.25
CA LEU A 138 9.81 -11.32 -17.67
C LEU A 138 10.76 -11.17 -18.86
N GLU A 139 10.45 -10.31 -19.83
CA GLU A 139 11.34 -10.02 -20.96
C GLU A 139 12.67 -9.43 -20.47
N ASN A 140 12.60 -8.45 -19.56
CA ASN A 140 13.78 -7.78 -19.00
C ASN A 140 14.60 -8.66 -18.03
N HIS A 141 14.04 -9.76 -17.54
CA HIS A 141 14.70 -10.70 -16.61
C HIS A 141 14.83 -12.11 -17.17
N SER A 142 14.63 -12.28 -18.48
CA SER A 142 14.82 -13.56 -19.14
C SER A 142 16.31 -13.94 -19.08
N VAL A 143 16.59 -15.05 -18.39
CA VAL A 143 17.93 -15.66 -18.40
C VAL A 143 18.16 -16.20 -19.81
N GLN A 144 19.15 -15.66 -20.52
CA GLN A 144 19.68 -16.34 -21.70
C GLN A 144 20.27 -17.67 -21.25
N ILE A 145 19.54 -18.76 -21.49
CA ILE A 145 20.10 -20.10 -21.40
C ILE A 145 21.03 -20.23 -22.62
N GLN A 146 22.34 -20.07 -22.39
CA GLN A 146 23.36 -20.43 -23.38
C GLN A 146 23.41 -21.95 -23.58
#